data_AF-H5X6V7-F1
#
_entry.id   AF-H5X6V7-F1
#
_cell.length_a   1.000
_cell.length_b   1.000
_cell.length_c   1.000
_cell.angle_alpha   90.00
_cell.angle_beta   90.00
_cell.angle_gamma   90.00
#
_symmetry.space_group_name_H-M   'P 1'
#
loop_
_entity.id
_entity.type
_entity.pdbx_description
1 polymer ?
#
loop_
_entity_poly.entity_id
_entity_poly.type
_entity_poly.pdbx_seq_one_letter_code
_entity_poly.pdbx_strand_id
1 'polypeptide(L)'
;MPRRQPARGAVDCTTFRGRDCAEVFAGAAEWLADPVQTGIQLWAVDLDQPRRVDREFDDADADVYLELFYQRSDNEARSTQEQAE
;
A
#
# COMPACT_ATOMS: atom_id res chain seq x y z
N MET A 1 13.90 -2.83 -30.05
CA MET A 1 13.49 -3.75 -28.97
C MET A 1 12.19 -3.22 -28.38
N PRO A 2 11.03 -3.85 -28.61
CA PRO A 2 9.81 -3.42 -27.93
C PRO A 2 9.97 -3.77 -26.45
N ARG A 3 9.99 -2.75 -25.59
CA ARG A 3 9.89 -2.95 -24.15
C ARG A 3 8.55 -3.63 -23.90
N ARG A 4 8.56 -4.91 -23.53
CA ARG A 4 7.41 -5.58 -22.94
C ARG A 4 7.05 -4.74 -21.71
N GLN A 5 6.02 -3.90 -21.83
CA GLN A 5 5.37 -3.38 -20.64
C GLN A 5 4.90 -4.61 -19.88
N PRO A 6 5.34 -4.86 -18.64
CA PRO A 6 4.67 -5.86 -17.83
C PRO A 6 3.19 -5.48 -17.85
N ALA A 7 2.33 -6.48 -18.08
CA ALA A 7 0.89 -6.28 -18.04
C ALA A 7 0.58 -5.43 -16.81
N ARG A 8 -0.18 -4.34 -16.98
CA ARG A 8 -0.66 -3.53 -15.86
C ARG A 8 -1.57 -4.43 -15.03
N GLY A 9 -0.98 -5.27 -14.17
CA GLY A 9 -1.71 -5.98 -13.13
C GLY A 9 -2.41 -4.95 -12.27
N ALA A 10 -3.56 -5.31 -11.73
CA ALA A 10 -4.21 -4.49 -10.72
C ALA A 10 -3.20 -4.26 -9.58
N VAL A 11 -2.94 -2.98 -9.29
CA VAL A 11 -2.13 -2.56 -8.13
C VAL A 11 -3.11 -2.36 -7.00
N ASP A 12 -2.93 -3.11 -5.92
CA ASP A 12 -3.66 -2.95 -4.68
C ASP A 12 -3.02 -1.83 -3.85
N CYS A 13 -3.82 -1.20 -2.99
CA CYS A 13 -3.37 -0.16 -2.07
C CYS A 13 -3.83 -0.49 -0.65
N THR A 14 -2.94 -0.34 0.33
CA THR A 14 -3.29 -0.38 1.76
C THR A 14 -2.79 0.89 2.44
N THR A 15 -3.63 1.43 3.29
CA THR A 15 -3.47 2.70 3.96
C THR A 15 -3.32 2.51 5.47
N PHE A 16 -2.34 3.17 6.08
CA PHE A 16 -2.14 3.23 7.52
C PHE A 16 -2.25 4.68 8.00
N ARG A 17 -2.90 4.87 9.14
CA ARG A 17 -3.07 6.17 9.81
C ARG A 17 -2.75 6.01 11.28
N GLY A 18 -2.13 7.03 11.87
CA GLY A 18 -1.75 7.02 13.28
C GLY A 18 -1.26 8.38 13.73
N ARG A 19 -1.11 8.54 15.05
CA ARG A 19 -0.74 9.84 15.64
C ARG A 19 0.73 10.17 15.46
N ASP A 20 1.56 9.16 15.24
CA ASP A 20 2.98 9.31 14.97
C ASP A 20 3.50 8.29 13.96
N CYS A 21 4.68 8.58 13.39
CA CYS A 21 5.27 7.74 12.37
C CYS A 21 5.61 6.34 12.88
N ALA A 22 5.99 6.18 14.16
CA ALA A 22 6.39 4.88 14.69
C ALA A 22 5.18 3.93 14.81
N GLU A 23 4.02 4.45 15.24
CA GLU A 23 2.75 3.73 15.24
C GLU A 23 2.37 3.26 13.83
N VAL A 24 2.43 4.17 12.85
CA VAL A 24 2.09 3.87 11.45
C VAL A 24 3.02 2.81 10.85
N PHE A 25 4.32 2.95 11.05
CA PHE A 25 5.29 1.97 10.56
C PHE A 25 5.18 0.62 11.27
N ALA A 26 4.84 0.61 12.57
CA ALA A 26 4.59 -0.64 13.30
C ALA A 26 3.38 -1.38 12.71
N GLY A 27 2.26 -0.68 12.49
CA GLY A 27 1.07 -1.28 11.86
C GLY A 27 1.35 -1.81 10.45
N ALA A 28 2.14 -1.09 9.65
CA ALA A 28 2.57 -1.56 8.33
C ALA A 28 3.49 -2.79 8.40
N ALA A 29 4.39 -2.84 9.38
CA ALA A 29 5.26 -3.99 9.59
C ALA A 29 4.48 -5.22 10.04
N GLU A 30 3.49 -5.05 10.94
CA GLU A 30 2.59 -6.13 11.36
C GLU A 30 1.77 -6.67 10.18
N TRP A 31 1.23 -5.76 9.36
CA TRP A 31 0.51 -6.15 8.15
C TRP A 31 1.39 -6.93 7.17
N LEU A 32 2.62 -6.47 6.91
CA LEU A 32 3.59 -7.15 6.05
C LEU A 32 4.04 -8.50 6.60
N ALA A 33 4.03 -8.68 7.91
CA ALA A 33 4.40 -9.93 8.57
C ALA A 33 3.32 -11.02 8.48
N ASP A 34 2.08 -10.67 8.12
CA ASP A 34 1.02 -11.65 7.94
C ASP A 34 1.35 -12.59 6.77
N PRO A 35 1.33 -13.93 6.96
CA PRO A 35 1.58 -14.90 5.91
C PRO A 35 0.72 -14.72 4.65
N VAL A 36 -0.47 -14.11 4.76
CA VAL A 36 -1.34 -13.77 3.62
C VAL A 36 -0.71 -12.75 2.66
N GLN A 37 0.29 -12.00 3.12
CA GLN A 37 1.07 -11.08 2.30
C GLN A 37 2.28 -11.74 1.64
N THR A 38 2.51 -13.03 1.89
CA THR A 38 3.55 -13.78 1.17
C THR A 38 3.27 -13.69 -0.33
N GLY A 39 4.27 -13.31 -1.13
CA GLY A 39 4.12 -13.18 -2.59
C GLY A 39 3.58 -11.83 -3.06
N ILE A 40 3.49 -10.80 -2.19
CA ILE A 40 3.29 -9.43 -2.67
C ILE A 40 4.61 -8.84 -3.19
N GLN A 41 4.54 -8.11 -4.29
CA GLN A 41 5.59 -7.23 -4.77
C GLN A 41 5.21 -5.79 -4.45
N LEU A 42 6.01 -5.11 -3.62
CA LEU A 42 5.80 -3.71 -3.27
C LEU A 42 6.36 -2.78 -4.36
N TRP A 43 5.59 -1.78 -4.77
CA TRP A 43 5.91 -0.87 -5.87
C TRP A 43 6.23 0.55 -5.41
N ALA A 44 5.47 1.05 -4.44
CA ALA A 44 5.65 2.40 -3.92
C ALA A 44 5.21 2.48 -2.46
N VAL A 45 5.82 3.44 -1.78
CA VAL A 45 5.50 3.84 -0.41
C VAL A 45 5.37 5.35 -0.40
N ASP A 46 4.21 5.85 -0.03
CA ASP A 46 3.98 7.29 0.15
C ASP A 46 3.73 7.59 1.62
N LEU A 47 4.53 8.51 2.18
CA LEU A 47 4.39 8.97 3.55
C LEU A 47 4.10 10.46 3.52
N ASP A 48 2.83 10.83 3.64
CA ASP A 48 2.46 12.21 3.91
C ASP A 48 2.60 12.43 5.41
N GLN A 49 3.73 13.00 5.82
CA GLN A 49 3.83 13.48 7.19
C GLN A 49 2.82 14.61 7.35
N PRO A 50 2.14 14.72 8.51
CA PRO A 50 1.28 15.86 8.77
C PRO A 50 2.17 17.08 8.59
N ARG A 51 1.87 17.89 7.58
CA ARG A 51 2.50 19.19 7.38
C ARG A 51 2.49 19.81 8.75
N ARG A 52 3.64 20.20 9.30
CA ARG A 52 3.68 20.95 10.56
C ARG A 52 2.77 22.15 10.37
N VAL A 53 1.52 22.03 10.81
CA VAL A 53 0.54 23.10 10.71
C VAL A 53 0.97 24.02 11.83
N ASP A 54 1.64 25.11 11.45
CA ASP A 54 1.64 26.31 12.27
C ASP A 54 0.17 26.64 12.56
N ARG A 55 -0.28 26.19 13.74
CA ARG A 55 -1.33 26.73 14.61
C ARG A 55 -2.56 27.29 13.86
N GLU A 56 -3.71 26.62 14.05
CA GLU A 56 -5.10 27.05 13.72
C GLU A 56 -5.84 26.27 12.62
N PHE A 57 -5.55 24.97 12.43
CA PHE A 57 -6.57 24.04 11.92
C PHE A 57 -6.81 22.97 12.98
N ASP A 58 -8.10 22.74 13.25
CA ASP A 58 -8.69 21.77 14.17
C ASP A 58 -7.77 20.57 14.47
N ASP A 59 -7.44 20.36 15.75
CA ASP A 59 -6.55 19.32 16.31
C ASP A 59 -6.97 17.86 15.97
N ALA A 60 -8.04 17.68 15.19
CA ALA A 60 -8.71 16.41 14.94
C ALA A 60 -8.24 15.66 13.66
N ASP A 61 -7.46 16.28 12.76
CA ASP A 61 -7.21 15.71 11.41
C ASP A 61 -5.73 15.68 10.96
N ALA A 62 -4.77 15.91 11.85
CA ALA A 62 -3.34 15.90 11.52
C ALA A 62 -2.67 14.54 11.81
N ASP A 63 -3.26 13.43 11.34
CA ASP A 63 -2.66 12.10 11.48
C ASP A 63 -1.51 11.89 10.48
N VAL A 64 -0.51 11.11 10.89
CA VAL A 64 0.52 10.57 9.98
C VAL A 64 -0.10 9.49 9.11
N TYR A 65 0.21 9.55 7.82
CA TYR A 65 -0.37 8.67 6.81
C TYR A 65 0.70 7.92 6.03
N LEU A 66 0.47 6.63 5.76
CA LEU A 66 1.32 5.78 4.92
C LEU A 66 0.48 4.97 3.94
N GLU A 67 0.82 5.05 2.65
CA GLU A 67 0.28 4.21 1.59
C GLU A 67 1.29 3.19 1.09
N LEU A 68 0.85 1.93 1.00
CA LEU A 68 1.59 0.84 0.38
C LEU A 68 0.89 0.41 -0.91
N PHE A 69 1.59 0.55 -2.04
CA PHE A 69 1.12 0.08 -3.34
C PHE A 69 1.82 -1.23 -3.68
N TYR A 70 1.05 -2.29 -3.93
CA TYR A 70 1.61 -3.63 -4.19
C TYR A 70 0.82 -4.41 -5.24
N GLN A 71 1.42 -5.48 -5.74
CA GLN A 71 0.77 -6.46 -6.60
C GLN A 71 0.91 -7.84 -6.00
N ARG A 72 -0.17 -8.62 -5.97
CA ARG A 72 -0.15 -10.02 -5.52
C ARG A 72 0.15 -10.96 -6.69
N SER A 73 1.18 -11.79 -6.57
CA SER A 73 1.51 -12.78 -7.61
C SER A 73 0.46 -13.88 -7.77
N ASP A 74 -0.26 -14.25 -6.69
CA ASP A 74 -1.30 -15.30 -6.73
C ASP A 74 -2.54 -14.93 -7.58
N ASN A 75 -2.69 -13.67 -8.01
CA ASN A 75 -3.84 -13.25 -8.80
C ASN A 75 -3.68 -13.55 -10.31
N GLU A 76 -2.47 -13.81 -10.81
CA GLU A 76 -2.28 -14.25 -12.21
C GLU A 76 -2.89 -15.64 -12.48
N ALA A 77 -3.06 -16.45 -11.43
CA ALA A 77 -3.68 -17.77 -11.55
C ALA A 77 -5.22 -17.71 -11.66
N ARG A 78 -5.89 -16.67 -11.16
CA ARG A 78 -7.36 -16.57 -11.23
C ARG A 78 -7.87 -15.89 -12.50
N SER A 79 -7.20 -14.84 -13.00
CA SER A 79 -7.65 -14.16 -14.23
C SER A 79 -7.53 -15.03 -15.49
N THR A 80 -6.70 -16.07 -15.48
CA THR A 80 -6.58 -17.01 -16.61
C THR A 80 -7.66 -18.10 -16.60
N GLN A 81 -8.39 -18.27 -15.49
CA GLN A 81 -9.41 -19.32 -15.36
C GLN A 81 -10.84 -18.81 -15.64
N GLU A 82 -11.11 -17.52 -15.45
CA GLU A 82 -12.43 -16.90 -15.75
C GLU A 82 -12.65 -16.57 -17.24
N GLN A 83 -11.68 -16.83 -18.13
CA GLN A 83 -11.84 -16.66 -19.58
C GLN A 83 -12.05 -17.98 -20.34
N ALA A 84 -12.24 -19.10 -19.63
CA ALA A 84 -12.33 -20.44 -20.21
C ALA A 84 -13.65 -21.19 -19.94
N GLU A 85 -14.74 -20.50 -19.56
CA GLU A 85 -16.10 -21.05 -19.53
C GLU A 85 -17.03 -20.38 -20.56
#